data_AF-G2Z3I5-F1
#
_entry.id   AF-G2Z3I5-F1
#
_cell.length_a   1.000
_cell.length_b   1.000
_cell.length_c   1.000
_cell.angle_alpha   90.00
_cell.angle_beta   90.00
_cell.angle_gamma   90.00
#
_symmetry.space_group_name_H-M   'P 1'
#
loop_
_entity.id
_entity.type
_entity.pdbx_description
1 polymer ?
#
loop_
_entity_poly.entity_id
_entity_poly.type
_entity_poly.pdbx_seq_one_letter_code
_entity_poly.pdbx_strand_id
1 'polypeptide(L)'
;MLKIHFINVGKGNCTVIDFPSGHLTVVDTDNSRNTDENDLTDPIDFIKKQYPNRDIFRLIITHPDMDHLSGMEEIAANFKIYNFWDTENNKTLTQADLDKAPYYEKEDWKTYQKFRKSTESPKCLNLYRNSDGDYWNSDNIKILSPSKALVKKANDSGEYNHLSYVISINYKGTKILLGGDATIAAWDEILAELGEDELKADIFLAPHHGSSYNVNKEVFKHIAPKHVVVSVIKGVDYDYAYYNTLTKNKVLSTKHYGNISFHIDDNGKIEHIYVEKNADSK
;
A
#
# COMPACT_ATOMS: atom_id res chain seq x y z
N MET A 1 9.82 -17.53 -6.79
CA MET A 1 9.70 -16.97 -5.44
C MET A 1 9.10 -15.58 -5.54
N LEU A 2 8.10 -15.24 -4.71
CA LEU A 2 7.55 -13.89 -4.59
C LEU A 2 8.25 -13.16 -3.45
N LYS A 3 8.61 -11.88 -3.66
CA LYS A 3 9.15 -11.02 -2.60
C LYS A 3 8.26 -9.80 -2.44
N ILE A 4 7.91 -9.49 -1.20
CA ILE A 4 7.19 -8.26 -0.84
C ILE A 4 7.95 -7.52 0.26
N HIS A 5 8.11 -6.22 0.07
CA HIS A 5 8.86 -5.32 0.95
C HIS A 5 7.96 -4.17 1.37
N PHE A 6 7.75 -4.04 2.68
CA PHE A 6 7.10 -2.88 3.30
C PHE A 6 8.20 -1.93 3.75
N ILE A 7 8.30 -0.77 3.10
CA ILE A 7 9.41 0.16 3.27
C ILE A 7 9.12 1.10 4.45
N ASN A 8 10.11 1.31 5.31
CA ASN A 8 10.05 2.26 6.41
C ASN A 8 10.21 3.70 5.91
N VAL A 9 9.15 4.23 5.31
CA VAL A 9 9.07 5.58 4.76
C VAL A 9 8.63 6.62 5.79
N GLY A 10 8.18 6.18 6.97
CA GLY A 10 7.70 7.04 8.04
C GLY A 10 6.19 7.16 8.01
N LYS A 11 5.66 8.32 7.62
CA LYS A 11 4.24 8.66 7.80
C LYS A 11 3.31 7.86 6.89
N GLY A 12 3.76 7.56 5.68
CA GLY A 12 2.94 6.98 4.64
C GLY A 12 3.16 5.49 4.41
N ASN A 13 2.89 5.10 3.16
CA ASN A 13 3.12 3.75 2.66
C ASN A 13 4.03 3.76 1.43
N CYS A 14 4.91 2.76 1.38
CA CYS A 14 5.50 2.30 0.13
C CYS A 14 5.73 0.79 0.23
N THR A 15 5.17 0.03 -0.71
CA THR A 15 5.32 -1.41 -0.78
C THR A 15 5.87 -1.81 -2.15
N VAL A 16 6.99 -2.52 -2.16
CA VAL A 16 7.63 -3.02 -3.39
C VAL A 16 7.44 -4.52 -3.48
N ILE A 17 6.96 -5.01 -4.63
CA ILE A 17 6.65 -6.42 -4.87
C ILE A 17 7.34 -6.90 -6.14
N ASP A 18 8.19 -7.92 -6.01
CA ASP A 18 8.82 -8.62 -7.12
C ASP A 18 8.09 -9.94 -7.34
N PHE A 19 7.34 -9.99 -8.44
CA PHE A 19 6.54 -11.16 -8.80
C PHE A 19 7.38 -12.18 -9.60
N PRO A 20 7.10 -13.50 -9.46
CA PRO A 20 7.71 -14.53 -10.29
C PRO A 20 7.46 -14.39 -11.79
N SER A 21 6.45 -13.61 -12.18
CA SER A 21 6.18 -13.23 -13.58
C SER A 21 7.27 -12.34 -14.18
N GLY A 22 8.15 -11.76 -13.35
CA GLY A 22 9.13 -10.74 -13.73
C GLY A 22 8.62 -9.31 -13.57
N HIS A 23 7.35 -9.12 -13.20
CA HIS A 23 6.80 -7.80 -12.94
C HIS A 23 7.28 -7.24 -11.59
N LEU A 24 7.79 -6.01 -11.62
CA LEU A 24 8.02 -5.21 -10.42
C LEU A 24 6.83 -4.27 -10.21
N THR A 25 6.18 -4.39 -9.06
CA THR A 25 5.05 -3.54 -8.67
C THR A 25 5.46 -2.66 -7.48
N VAL A 26 5.08 -1.39 -7.54
CA VAL A 26 5.16 -0.46 -6.40
C VAL A 26 3.74 -0.05 -6.03
N VAL A 27 3.39 -0.16 -4.76
CA VAL A 27 2.11 0.28 -4.19
C VAL A 27 2.39 1.40 -3.20
N ASP A 28 1.89 2.59 -3.53
CA ASP A 28 2.20 3.86 -2.87
C ASP A 28 3.70 4.20 -2.90
N THR A 29 4.04 5.47 -2.72
CA THR A 29 5.38 5.98 -3.03
C THR A 29 6.01 6.83 -1.95
N ASP A 30 5.34 6.99 -0.80
CA ASP A 30 5.67 8.06 0.15
C ASP A 30 7.17 8.23 0.34
N ASN A 31 7.65 9.42 0.01
CA ASN A 31 9.02 9.83 0.21
C ASN A 31 9.08 11.17 0.96
N SER A 32 8.01 11.51 1.70
CA SER A 32 7.91 12.77 2.48
C SER A 32 8.77 12.78 3.75
N ARG A 33 9.86 12.01 3.73
CA ARG A 33 10.78 11.81 4.84
C ARG A 33 11.33 13.15 5.32
N ASN A 34 11.23 13.40 6.62
CA ASN A 34 11.98 14.49 7.22
C ASN A 34 13.45 14.07 7.32
N THR A 35 14.38 14.87 6.79
CA THR A 35 15.82 14.57 6.77
C THR A 35 16.44 14.40 8.15
N ASP A 36 15.73 14.79 9.21
CA ASP A 36 16.16 14.62 10.60
C ASP A 36 15.98 13.17 11.12
N GLU A 37 15.21 12.33 10.43
CA GLU A 37 14.99 10.92 10.79
C GLU A 37 15.93 9.99 10.02
N ASN A 38 17.11 9.75 10.58
CA ASN A 38 18.21 8.99 9.96
C ASN A 38 17.91 7.50 9.66
N ASP A 39 16.73 6.99 10.03
CA ASP A 39 16.40 5.56 9.91
C ASP A 39 15.21 5.26 8.98
N LEU A 40 14.80 6.26 8.20
CA LEU A 40 13.83 6.12 7.11
C LEU A 40 14.53 5.71 5.80
N THR A 41 13.89 4.84 5.03
CA THR A 41 14.42 4.34 3.76
C THR A 41 13.88 5.14 2.60
N ASP A 42 14.78 5.56 1.69
CA ASP A 42 14.42 6.11 0.40
C ASP A 42 13.89 4.99 -0.53
N PRO A 43 12.63 5.07 -1.02
CA PRO A 43 12.10 4.08 -1.95
C PRO A 43 12.92 3.93 -3.24
N ILE A 44 13.47 5.04 -3.77
CA ILE A 44 14.26 5.05 -5.00
C ILE A 44 15.57 4.30 -4.78
N ASP A 45 16.30 4.62 -3.71
CA ASP A 45 17.56 3.93 -3.40
C ASP A 45 17.32 2.45 -3.08
N PHE A 46 16.25 2.13 -2.36
CA PHE A 46 15.86 0.76 -2.09
C PHE A 46 15.66 -0.02 -3.39
N ILE A 47 14.84 0.50 -4.32
CA ILE A 47 14.57 -0.17 -5.60
C ILE A 47 15.86 -0.30 -6.42
N LYS A 48 16.67 0.76 -6.55
CA LYS A 48 17.94 0.70 -7.31
C LYS A 48 18.91 -0.34 -6.76
N LYS A 49 19.01 -0.44 -5.43
CA LYS A 49 19.90 -1.39 -4.75
C LYS A 49 19.39 -2.82 -4.87
N GLN A 50 18.10 -3.03 -4.61
CA GLN A 50 17.50 -4.36 -4.54
C GLN A 50 17.18 -4.95 -5.93
N TYR A 51 16.87 -4.08 -6.89
CA TYR A 51 16.39 -4.42 -8.24
C TYR A 51 17.11 -3.58 -9.31
N PRO A 52 18.45 -3.68 -9.42
CA PRO A 52 19.22 -2.85 -10.34
C PRO A 52 18.76 -3.05 -11.80
N ASN A 53 18.63 -1.93 -12.52
CA ASN A 53 18.21 -1.88 -13.93
C ASN A 53 16.81 -2.48 -14.22
N ARG A 54 15.94 -2.57 -13.21
CA ARG A 54 14.54 -2.99 -13.39
C ARG A 54 13.66 -1.75 -13.58
N ASP A 55 12.76 -1.85 -14.53
CA ASP A 55 11.66 -0.90 -14.69
C ASP A 55 10.48 -1.27 -13.79
N ILE A 56 9.62 -0.29 -13.49
CA ILE A 56 8.38 -0.50 -12.74
C ILE A 56 7.30 -0.91 -13.73
N PHE A 57 6.93 -2.18 -13.72
CA PHE A 57 5.83 -2.68 -14.56
C PHE A 57 4.50 -2.01 -14.17
N ARG A 58 4.29 -1.79 -12.87
CA ARG A 58 3.06 -1.22 -12.35
C ARG A 58 3.32 -0.36 -11.13
N LEU A 59 2.83 0.87 -11.19
CA LEU A 59 2.71 1.75 -10.04
C LEU A 59 1.23 1.84 -9.66
N ILE A 60 0.90 1.53 -8.41
CA ILE A 60 -0.45 1.61 -7.86
C ILE A 60 -0.46 2.69 -6.80
N ILE A 61 -1.34 3.69 -6.95
CA ILE A 61 -1.63 4.64 -5.88
C ILE A 61 -2.97 4.25 -5.28
N THR A 62 -2.98 3.88 -4.00
CA THR A 62 -4.17 3.38 -3.31
C THR A 62 -5.28 4.41 -3.31
N HIS A 63 -4.94 5.68 -3.02
CA HIS A 63 -5.86 6.82 -2.99
C HIS A 63 -5.05 8.14 -3.03
N PRO A 64 -5.67 9.30 -3.31
CA PRO A 64 -4.96 10.54 -3.65
C PRO A 64 -4.47 11.37 -2.44
N ASP A 65 -4.00 10.75 -1.37
CA ASP A 65 -3.47 11.45 -0.19
C ASP A 65 -1.93 11.54 -0.25
N MET A 66 -1.37 12.67 0.20
CA MET A 66 0.04 13.02 -0.06
C MET A 66 1.03 12.05 0.57
N ASP A 67 0.69 11.44 1.71
CA ASP A 67 1.40 10.34 2.37
C ASP A 67 1.29 8.98 1.63
N HIS A 68 0.69 8.95 0.44
CA HIS A 68 0.71 7.77 -0.45
C HIS A 68 1.35 8.09 -1.80
N LEU A 69 1.48 9.36 -2.15
CA LEU A 69 1.90 9.83 -3.47
C LEU A 69 3.08 10.81 -3.44
N SER A 70 3.58 11.20 -2.27
CA SER A 70 4.86 11.90 -2.19
C SER A 70 5.97 11.01 -2.77
N GLY A 71 6.97 11.59 -3.43
CA GLY A 71 8.03 10.87 -4.14
C GLY A 71 7.66 10.44 -5.57
N MET A 72 6.45 10.74 -6.04
CA MET A 72 5.99 10.44 -7.40
C MET A 72 6.88 11.09 -8.48
N GLU A 73 7.32 12.33 -8.30
CA GLU A 73 8.22 12.99 -9.25
C GLU A 73 9.55 12.24 -9.35
N GLU A 74 10.15 11.90 -8.21
CA GLU A 74 11.44 11.22 -8.14
C GLU A 74 11.37 9.81 -8.73
N ILE A 75 10.31 9.04 -8.42
CA ILE A 75 10.10 7.72 -9.01
C ILE A 75 9.97 7.83 -10.53
N ALA A 76 9.20 8.80 -11.03
CA ALA A 76 9.02 9.02 -12.47
C ALA A 76 10.32 9.45 -13.18
N ALA A 77 11.22 10.13 -12.48
CA ALA A 77 12.52 10.55 -13.02
C ALA A 77 13.54 9.40 -13.08
N ASN A 78 13.40 8.39 -12.22
CA ASN A 78 14.39 7.33 -12.05
C ASN A 78 14.00 6.00 -12.70
N PHE A 79 12.71 5.76 -12.95
CA PHE A 79 12.22 4.48 -13.48
C PHE A 79 11.26 4.71 -14.65
N LYS A 80 11.35 3.86 -15.67
CA LYS A 80 10.26 3.74 -16.63
C LYS A 80 9.09 3.02 -15.96
N ILE A 81 7.90 3.59 -16.10
CA ILE A 81 6.67 3.03 -15.55
C ILE A 81 5.74 2.67 -16.70
N TYR A 82 5.28 1.43 -16.74
CA TYR A 82 4.44 0.94 -17.82
C TYR A 82 2.95 1.15 -17.56
N ASN A 83 2.50 0.81 -16.35
CA ASN A 83 1.09 0.93 -15.95
C ASN A 83 0.97 1.75 -14.67
N PHE A 84 -0.05 2.61 -14.63
CA PHE A 84 -0.39 3.41 -13.46
C PHE A 84 -1.83 3.14 -13.07
N TRP A 85 -2.04 2.66 -11.85
CA TRP A 85 -3.38 2.37 -11.33
C TRP A 85 -3.81 3.48 -10.39
N ASP A 86 -5.01 3.99 -10.64
CA ASP A 86 -5.63 5.07 -9.88
C ASP A 86 -7.16 4.94 -9.98
N THR A 87 -7.91 5.75 -9.25
CA THR A 87 -9.37 5.79 -9.31
C THR A 87 -9.84 7.12 -9.91
N GLU A 88 -11.04 7.17 -10.50
CA GLU A 88 -11.61 8.41 -11.02
C GLU A 88 -12.09 9.34 -9.88
N ASN A 89 -11.13 9.93 -9.17
CA ASN A 89 -11.37 10.87 -8.07
C ASN A 89 -11.32 12.34 -8.51
N ASN A 90 -12.01 13.20 -7.78
CA ASN A 90 -12.05 14.65 -7.99
C ASN A 90 -11.19 15.45 -7.00
N LYS A 91 -10.27 14.81 -6.27
CA LYS A 91 -9.45 15.49 -5.25
C LYS A 91 -8.60 16.58 -5.89
N THR A 92 -8.51 17.69 -5.18
CA THR A 92 -7.63 18.82 -5.51
C THR A 92 -6.67 19.07 -4.36
N LEU A 93 -5.43 19.49 -4.68
CA LEU A 93 -4.46 19.96 -3.71
C LEU A 93 -4.38 21.49 -3.76
N THR A 94 -4.64 22.15 -2.63
CA THR A 94 -4.56 23.61 -2.52
C THR A 94 -3.26 24.05 -1.86
N GLN A 95 -2.92 25.34 -1.98
CA GLN A 95 -1.77 25.89 -1.26
C GLN A 95 -1.94 25.77 0.26
N ALA A 96 -3.17 25.94 0.78
CA ALA A 96 -3.44 25.81 2.21
C ALA A 96 -3.22 24.38 2.73
N ASP A 97 -3.30 23.36 1.87
CA ASP A 97 -2.98 21.98 2.24
C ASP A 97 -1.47 21.79 2.35
N LEU A 98 -0.71 22.34 1.40
CA LEU A 98 0.76 22.35 1.43
C LEU A 98 1.29 23.15 2.64
N ASP A 99 0.67 24.27 2.98
CA ASP A 99 1.09 25.09 4.11
C ASP A 99 0.95 24.36 5.46
N LYS A 100 0.01 23.41 5.57
CA LYS A 100 -0.16 22.55 6.76
C LYS A 100 0.85 21.41 6.84
N ALA A 101 1.42 21.01 5.71
CA ALA A 101 2.34 19.90 5.59
C ALA A 101 3.48 20.29 4.63
N PRO A 102 4.40 21.18 5.07
CA PRO A 102 5.40 21.80 4.22
C PRO A 102 6.49 20.85 3.72
N TYR A 103 6.45 19.60 4.15
CA TYR A 103 7.33 18.51 3.70
C TYR A 103 6.75 17.75 2.49
N TYR A 104 5.57 18.13 2.00
CA TYR A 104 5.03 17.62 0.75
C TYR A 104 5.37 18.56 -0.41
N GLU A 105 5.84 17.98 -1.51
CA GLU A 105 6.22 18.73 -2.69
C GLU A 105 5.05 18.84 -3.68
N LYS A 106 4.87 20.02 -4.27
CA LYS A 106 3.78 20.27 -5.24
C LYS A 106 3.99 19.51 -6.55
N GLU A 107 5.24 19.22 -6.87
CA GLU A 107 5.70 18.55 -8.07
C GLU A 107 5.23 17.08 -8.11
N ASP A 108 5.14 16.43 -6.96
CA ASP A 108 4.55 15.09 -6.82
C ASP A 108 3.09 15.09 -7.27
N TRP A 109 2.31 16.07 -6.80
CA TRP A 109 0.91 16.22 -7.21
C TRP A 109 0.77 16.53 -8.71
N LYS A 110 1.65 17.37 -9.27
CA LYS A 110 1.66 17.63 -10.73
C LYS A 110 1.96 16.36 -11.51
N THR A 111 2.90 15.54 -11.05
CA THR A 111 3.27 14.26 -11.68
C THR A 111 2.12 13.26 -11.60
N TYR A 112 1.48 13.14 -10.43
CA TYR A 112 0.25 12.37 -10.26
C TYR A 112 -0.81 12.77 -11.28
N GLN A 113 -1.15 14.06 -11.37
CA GLN A 113 -2.15 14.57 -12.32
C GLN A 113 -1.76 14.36 -13.80
N LYS A 114 -0.46 14.37 -14.12
CA LYS A 114 0.04 14.02 -15.46
C LYS A 114 -0.21 12.53 -15.76
N PHE A 115 0.12 11.64 -14.82
CA PHE A 115 -0.07 10.20 -15.01
C PHE A 115 -1.54 9.83 -15.16
N ARG A 116 -2.45 10.47 -14.39
CA ARG A 116 -3.91 10.28 -14.53
C ARG A 116 -4.44 10.50 -15.95
N LYS A 117 -3.79 11.38 -16.71
CA LYS A 117 -4.18 11.75 -18.08
C LYS A 117 -3.40 10.97 -19.16
N SER A 118 -2.45 10.14 -18.75
CA SER A 118 -1.55 9.46 -19.67
C SER A 118 -2.18 8.21 -20.27
N THR A 119 -2.03 8.05 -21.59
CA THR A 119 -2.54 6.90 -22.36
C THR A 119 -1.46 5.90 -22.77
N GLU A 120 -0.19 6.18 -22.44
CA GLU A 120 0.98 5.43 -22.94
C GLU A 120 1.88 4.87 -21.83
N SER A 121 2.97 5.53 -21.44
CA SER A 121 3.90 5.05 -20.40
C SER A 121 4.15 6.14 -19.35
N PRO A 122 3.53 6.03 -18.16
CA PRO A 122 2.61 4.94 -17.79
C PRO A 122 1.22 5.10 -18.42
N LYS A 123 0.56 3.99 -18.73
CA LYS A 123 -0.86 3.99 -19.11
C LYS A 123 -1.70 4.06 -17.85
N CYS A 124 -2.53 5.08 -17.72
CA CYS A 124 -3.49 5.18 -16.62
C CYS A 124 -4.58 4.11 -16.79
N LEU A 125 -4.84 3.36 -15.72
CA LEU A 125 -5.88 2.35 -15.64
C LEU A 125 -6.75 2.66 -14.42
N ASN A 126 -8.02 2.97 -14.67
CA ASN A 126 -9.02 3.15 -13.63
C ASN A 126 -9.70 1.82 -13.34
N LEU A 127 -9.15 1.08 -12.38
CA LEU A 127 -9.60 -0.26 -12.01
C LEU A 127 -10.42 -0.20 -10.72
N TYR A 128 -11.39 -1.10 -10.61
CA TYR A 128 -12.29 -1.17 -9.47
C TYR A 128 -12.47 -2.64 -9.05
N ARG A 129 -13.19 -2.87 -7.96
CA ARG A 129 -13.65 -4.22 -7.60
C ARG A 129 -14.29 -4.88 -8.82
N ASN A 130 -13.93 -6.15 -9.05
CA ASN A 130 -14.33 -6.98 -10.20
C ASN A 130 -13.73 -6.58 -11.57
N SER A 131 -12.78 -5.64 -11.63
CA SER A 131 -11.96 -5.46 -12.83
C SER A 131 -11.12 -6.72 -13.09
N ASP A 132 -11.04 -7.14 -14.35
CA ASP A 132 -10.34 -8.33 -14.81
C ASP A 132 -9.44 -8.02 -16.02
N GLY A 133 -8.27 -8.67 -16.13
CA GLY A 133 -7.29 -8.39 -17.19
C GLY A 133 -5.92 -9.07 -17.02
N ASP A 134 -5.28 -9.39 -18.15
CA ASP A 134 -4.06 -10.21 -18.22
C ASP A 134 -2.88 -9.66 -17.39
N TYR A 135 -2.78 -8.34 -17.23
CA TYR A 135 -1.67 -7.67 -16.55
C TYR A 135 -1.72 -7.73 -15.02
N TRP A 136 -2.84 -8.17 -14.42
CA TRP A 136 -2.92 -8.44 -12.98
C TRP A 136 -3.36 -9.87 -12.66
N ASN A 137 -4.00 -10.56 -13.60
CA ASN A 137 -4.24 -12.00 -13.50
C ASN A 137 -2.95 -12.81 -13.48
N SER A 138 -1.95 -12.41 -14.27
CA SER A 138 -0.62 -13.03 -14.27
C SER A 138 0.08 -13.00 -12.91
N ASP A 139 -0.25 -11.99 -12.10
CA ASP A 139 0.27 -11.79 -10.74
C ASP A 139 -0.73 -12.24 -9.65
N ASN A 140 -1.86 -12.85 -10.03
CA ASN A 140 -2.97 -13.26 -9.15
C ASN A 140 -3.42 -12.15 -8.19
N ILE A 141 -3.51 -10.93 -8.70
CA ILE A 141 -4.00 -9.76 -7.98
C ILE A 141 -5.51 -9.62 -8.18
N LYS A 142 -6.24 -9.48 -7.08
CA LYS A 142 -7.67 -9.15 -7.03
C LYS A 142 -7.89 -7.85 -6.28
N ILE A 143 -8.67 -6.95 -6.88
CA ILE A 143 -9.12 -5.70 -6.24
C ILE A 143 -10.41 -6.00 -5.46
N LEU A 144 -10.36 -5.85 -4.14
CA LEU A 144 -11.52 -6.02 -3.25
C LEU A 144 -12.25 -4.70 -3.01
N SER A 145 -11.55 -3.57 -3.07
CA SER A 145 -12.07 -2.21 -2.95
C SER A 145 -11.17 -1.27 -3.75
N PRO A 146 -11.68 -0.15 -4.30
CA PRO A 146 -13.04 0.34 -4.17
C PRO A 146 -14.00 -0.26 -5.19
N SER A 147 -15.29 -0.30 -4.85
CA SER A 147 -16.37 -0.44 -5.82
C SER A 147 -16.67 0.92 -6.47
N LYS A 148 -17.37 0.93 -7.61
CA LYS A 148 -17.85 2.18 -8.21
C LYS A 148 -18.75 3.00 -7.26
N ALA A 149 -19.46 2.33 -6.35
CA ALA A 149 -20.29 3.01 -5.35
C ALA A 149 -19.42 3.76 -4.33
N LEU A 150 -18.32 3.17 -3.86
CA LEU A 150 -17.36 3.86 -3.00
C LEU A 150 -16.65 5.01 -3.72
N VAL A 151 -16.35 4.85 -5.01
CA VAL A 151 -15.79 5.97 -5.80
C VAL A 151 -16.73 7.16 -5.83
N LYS A 152 -18.02 6.92 -6.10
CA LYS A 152 -19.04 7.97 -6.05
C LYS A 152 -19.12 8.60 -4.65
N LYS A 153 -19.19 7.78 -3.60
CA LYS A 153 -19.27 8.24 -2.21
C LYS A 153 -18.07 9.11 -1.81
N ALA A 154 -16.86 8.71 -2.19
CA ALA A 154 -15.64 9.49 -1.94
C ALA A 154 -15.72 10.87 -2.58
N ASN A 155 -16.08 10.93 -3.87
CA ASN A 155 -16.17 12.18 -4.62
C ASN A 155 -17.28 13.11 -4.12
N ASP A 156 -18.39 12.57 -3.61
CA ASP A 156 -19.50 13.35 -3.06
C ASP A 156 -19.18 13.92 -1.66
N SER A 157 -18.43 13.16 -0.84
CA SER A 157 -18.16 13.50 0.56
C SER A 157 -16.82 14.20 0.80
N GLY A 158 -15.86 14.02 -0.11
CA GLY A 158 -14.46 14.43 0.10
C GLY A 158 -13.66 13.47 0.99
N GLU A 159 -14.23 12.34 1.43
CA GLU A 159 -13.51 11.30 2.16
C GLU A 159 -12.85 10.33 1.16
N TYR A 160 -11.61 10.64 0.79
CA TYR A 160 -10.90 9.92 -0.26
C TYR A 160 -10.32 8.58 0.20
N ASN A 161 -10.28 8.28 1.51
CA ASN A 161 -9.91 6.95 2.01
C ASN A 161 -10.93 5.86 1.62
N HIS A 162 -12.14 6.25 1.21
CA HIS A 162 -13.09 5.32 0.58
C HIS A 162 -12.56 4.74 -0.75
N LEU A 163 -11.59 5.40 -1.38
CA LEU A 163 -10.98 4.97 -2.65
C LEU A 163 -9.85 3.98 -2.47
N SER A 164 -9.33 3.80 -1.25
CA SER A 164 -8.13 3.00 -1.04
C SER A 164 -8.27 1.62 -1.67
N TYR A 165 -7.34 1.31 -2.56
CA TYR A 165 -7.22 -0.02 -3.11
C TYR A 165 -6.97 -1.04 -1.98
N VAL A 166 -7.97 -1.89 -1.73
CA VAL A 166 -7.77 -3.11 -0.95
C VAL A 166 -7.42 -4.22 -1.93
N ILE A 167 -6.17 -4.67 -1.89
CA ILE A 167 -5.61 -5.62 -2.86
C ILE A 167 -5.35 -6.95 -2.18
N SER A 168 -5.91 -8.02 -2.74
CA SER A 168 -5.57 -9.39 -2.41
C SER A 168 -4.61 -9.96 -3.45
N ILE A 169 -3.48 -10.50 -3.02
CA ILE A 169 -2.56 -11.28 -3.84
C ILE A 169 -2.60 -12.72 -3.35
N ASN A 170 -2.86 -13.67 -4.24
CA ASN A 170 -2.75 -15.09 -3.92
C ASN A 170 -1.55 -15.71 -4.64
N TYR A 171 -0.53 -16.10 -3.88
CA TYR A 171 0.62 -16.79 -4.42
C TYR A 171 0.73 -18.20 -3.84
N LYS A 172 0.37 -19.18 -4.66
CA LYS A 172 0.47 -20.62 -4.35
C LYS A 172 -0.21 -20.99 -3.02
N GLY A 173 -1.32 -20.33 -2.69
CA GLY A 173 -2.11 -20.58 -1.48
C GLY A 173 -1.78 -19.64 -0.32
N THR A 174 -0.67 -18.89 -0.36
CA THR A 174 -0.43 -17.81 0.60
C THR A 174 -1.10 -16.53 0.13
N LYS A 175 -1.95 -15.97 0.99
CA LYS A 175 -2.76 -14.79 0.68
C LYS A 175 -2.20 -13.55 1.37
N ILE A 176 -1.93 -12.51 0.60
CA ILE A 176 -1.48 -11.21 1.08
C ILE A 176 -2.62 -10.22 0.86
N LEU A 177 -2.94 -9.43 1.88
CA LEU A 177 -3.99 -8.43 1.83
C LEU A 177 -3.41 -7.06 2.18
N LEU A 178 -3.45 -6.13 1.23
CA LEU A 178 -2.98 -4.76 1.39
C LEU A 178 -4.17 -3.84 1.61
N GLY A 179 -4.22 -3.16 2.75
CA GLY A 179 -5.39 -2.36 3.14
C GLY A 179 -5.44 -0.92 2.59
N GLY A 180 -4.31 -0.37 2.12
CA GLY A 180 -4.20 1.08 1.86
C GLY A 180 -4.65 1.85 3.10
N ASP A 181 -5.54 2.81 2.94
CA ASP A 181 -6.19 3.52 4.05
C ASP A 181 -7.69 3.24 4.17
N ALA A 182 -8.11 2.09 3.62
CA ALA A 182 -9.51 1.75 3.47
C ALA A 182 -10.30 1.94 4.76
N THR A 183 -11.35 2.75 4.67
CA THR A 183 -12.29 3.02 5.77
C THR A 183 -13.08 1.79 6.19
N ILE A 184 -13.71 1.83 7.38
CA ILE A 184 -14.68 0.80 7.82
C ILE A 184 -15.75 0.53 6.75
N ALA A 185 -16.25 1.56 6.07
CA ALA A 185 -17.27 1.39 5.03
C ALA A 185 -16.79 0.51 3.87
N ALA A 186 -15.51 0.59 3.50
CA ALA A 186 -14.95 -0.26 2.46
C ALA A 186 -14.83 -1.72 2.93
N TRP A 187 -14.37 -1.93 4.17
CA TRP A 187 -14.25 -3.26 4.76
C TRP A 187 -15.59 -3.95 4.98
N ASP A 188 -16.59 -3.21 5.48
CA ASP A 188 -17.95 -3.72 5.66
C ASP A 188 -18.57 -4.08 4.30
N GLU A 189 -18.33 -3.29 3.24
CA GLU A 189 -18.79 -3.61 1.90
C GLU A 189 -18.06 -4.83 1.30
N ILE A 190 -16.77 -5.01 1.57
CA ILE A 190 -16.04 -6.23 1.18
C ILE A 190 -16.68 -7.44 1.86
N LEU A 191 -16.88 -7.39 3.18
CA LEU A 191 -17.47 -8.49 3.94
C LEU A 191 -18.89 -8.83 3.45
N ALA A 192 -19.73 -7.81 3.25
CA ALA A 192 -21.11 -7.99 2.84
C ALA A 192 -21.25 -8.55 1.42
N GLU A 193 -20.42 -8.08 0.48
CA GLU A 193 -20.58 -8.40 -0.94
C GLU A 193 -19.72 -9.57 -1.42
N LEU A 194 -18.56 -9.80 -0.80
CA LEU A 194 -17.60 -10.84 -1.21
C LEU A 194 -17.53 -12.02 -0.22
N GLY A 195 -17.99 -11.82 1.01
CA GLY A 195 -17.99 -12.85 2.05
C GLY A 195 -16.65 -13.00 2.79
N GLU A 196 -16.71 -13.77 3.88
CA GLU A 196 -15.61 -13.94 4.84
C GLU A 196 -14.35 -14.56 4.23
N ASP A 197 -14.51 -15.50 3.30
CA ASP A 197 -13.39 -16.20 2.65
C ASP A 197 -12.51 -15.25 1.84
N GLU A 198 -13.08 -14.17 1.31
CA GLU A 198 -12.32 -13.20 0.53
C GLU A 198 -11.41 -12.33 1.43
N LEU A 199 -11.75 -12.15 2.71
CA LEU A 199 -10.95 -11.38 3.65
C LEU A 199 -9.74 -12.11 4.20
N LYS A 200 -9.75 -13.46 4.20
CA LYS A 200 -8.65 -14.25 4.77
C LYS A 200 -7.30 -13.83 4.22
N ALA A 201 -6.31 -13.72 5.10
CA ALA A 201 -4.94 -13.39 4.73
C ALA A 201 -3.94 -14.13 5.61
N ASP A 202 -2.75 -14.41 5.07
CA ASP A 202 -1.58 -14.80 5.85
C ASP A 202 -0.78 -13.55 6.25
N ILE A 203 -0.64 -12.59 5.33
CA ILE A 203 0.04 -11.31 5.55
C ILE A 203 -0.97 -10.19 5.32
N PHE A 204 -1.19 -9.36 6.33
CA PHE A 204 -2.12 -8.23 6.26
C PHE A 204 -1.39 -6.92 6.56
N LEU A 205 -1.37 -6.00 5.60
CA LEU A 205 -0.99 -4.61 5.84
C LEU A 205 -2.21 -3.88 6.39
N ALA A 206 -2.15 -3.55 7.69
CA ALA A 206 -3.19 -2.80 8.39
C ALA A 206 -3.40 -1.43 7.74
N PRO A 207 -4.65 -0.99 7.53
CA PRO A 207 -4.89 0.25 6.85
C PRO A 207 -4.61 1.48 7.72
N HIS A 208 -4.35 2.61 7.06
CA HIS A 208 -4.28 3.94 7.69
C HIS A 208 -3.31 3.93 8.87
N HIS A 209 -2.12 3.43 8.58
CA HIS A 209 -0.99 3.35 9.51
C HIS A 209 -1.31 2.61 10.82
N GLY A 210 -2.28 1.69 10.77
CA GLY A 210 -2.72 0.89 11.91
C GLY A 210 -3.80 1.56 12.77
N SER A 211 -4.47 2.59 12.29
CA SER A 211 -5.57 3.25 13.00
C SER A 211 -6.67 2.27 13.41
N SER A 212 -7.10 2.37 14.68
CA SER A 212 -8.21 1.59 15.21
C SER A 212 -9.59 1.94 14.62
N TYR A 213 -9.66 3.03 13.85
CA TYR A 213 -10.90 3.52 13.23
C TYR A 213 -11.13 3.01 11.80
N ASN A 214 -10.20 2.23 11.24
CA ASN A 214 -10.28 1.81 9.84
C ASN A 214 -10.70 0.34 9.67
N VAL A 215 -10.39 -0.53 10.64
CA VAL A 215 -10.83 -1.94 10.64
C VAL A 215 -11.46 -2.29 11.98
N ASN A 216 -12.72 -2.72 11.93
CA ASN A 216 -13.43 -3.18 13.12
C ASN A 216 -13.03 -4.64 13.47
N LYS A 217 -13.34 -5.04 14.72
CA LYS A 217 -12.98 -6.36 15.24
C LYS A 217 -13.63 -7.53 14.48
N GLU A 218 -14.84 -7.33 13.94
CA GLU A 218 -15.55 -8.37 13.22
C GLU A 218 -14.91 -8.65 11.87
N VAL A 219 -14.59 -7.61 11.10
CA VAL A 219 -13.82 -7.75 9.86
C VAL A 219 -12.46 -8.39 10.15
N PHE A 220 -11.73 -7.91 11.15
CA PHE A 220 -10.40 -8.44 11.48
C PHE A 220 -10.42 -9.93 11.82
N LYS A 221 -11.48 -10.41 12.49
CA LYS A 221 -11.68 -11.82 12.80
C LYS A 221 -11.75 -12.68 11.53
N HIS A 222 -12.32 -12.16 10.44
CA HIS A 222 -12.39 -12.83 9.14
C HIS A 222 -11.10 -12.72 8.33
N ILE A 223 -10.35 -11.62 8.50
CA ILE A 223 -8.99 -11.50 7.93
C ILE A 223 -8.07 -12.57 8.53
N ALA A 224 -8.18 -12.81 9.85
CA ALA A 224 -7.44 -13.84 10.59
C ALA A 224 -5.94 -13.97 10.24
N PRO A 225 -5.17 -12.85 10.23
CA PRO A 225 -3.83 -12.85 9.66
C PRO A 225 -2.80 -13.57 10.54
N LYS A 226 -1.86 -14.30 9.90
CA LYS A 226 -0.67 -14.83 10.56
C LYS A 226 0.34 -13.74 10.89
N HIS A 227 0.45 -12.73 10.02
CA HIS A 227 1.31 -11.56 10.19
C HIS A 227 0.52 -10.30 9.91
N VAL A 228 0.53 -9.38 10.88
CA VAL A 228 0.03 -8.02 10.68
C VAL A 228 1.25 -7.13 10.47
N VAL A 229 1.26 -6.38 9.39
CA VAL A 229 2.25 -5.34 9.11
C VAL A 229 1.59 -3.99 9.31
N VAL A 230 2.32 -3.06 9.92
CA VAL A 230 1.88 -1.67 10.06
C VAL A 230 2.99 -0.74 9.58
N SER A 231 2.68 0.13 8.62
CA SER A 231 3.59 1.18 8.17
C SER A 231 3.22 2.48 8.88
N VAL A 232 4.12 3.00 9.70
CA VAL A 232 3.85 4.14 10.57
C VAL A 232 5.14 4.77 11.09
N ILE A 233 5.09 6.06 11.37
CA ILE A 233 6.20 6.84 11.89
C ILE A 233 6.39 6.67 13.40
N LYS A 234 7.59 6.98 13.90
CA LYS A 234 7.86 7.07 15.34
C LYS A 234 6.99 8.13 16.02
N GLY A 235 6.66 7.91 17.29
CA GLY A 235 5.86 8.83 18.09
C GLY A 235 4.35 8.76 17.86
N VAL A 236 3.89 7.94 16.91
CA VAL A 236 2.47 7.61 16.73
C VAL A 236 2.20 6.24 17.31
N ASP A 237 1.39 6.15 18.38
CA ASP A 237 1.20 4.93 19.18
C ASP A 237 -0.15 4.23 18.98
N TYR A 238 -1.02 4.76 18.12
CA TYR A 238 -2.34 4.18 17.86
C TYR A 238 -2.30 2.84 17.11
N ASP A 239 -1.15 2.52 16.50
CA ASP A 239 -0.92 1.39 15.60
C ASP A 239 -0.81 0.03 16.32
N TYR A 240 0.17 -0.07 17.22
CA TYR A 240 0.59 -1.33 17.82
C TYR A 240 -0.38 -1.73 18.93
N ALA A 241 -0.88 -0.75 19.70
CA ALA A 241 -1.78 -0.99 20.81
C ALA A 241 -3.07 -1.70 20.35
N TYR A 242 -3.68 -1.24 19.25
CA TYR A 242 -4.93 -1.82 18.77
C TYR A 242 -4.74 -3.24 18.24
N TYR A 243 -3.84 -3.46 17.27
CA TYR A 243 -3.71 -4.78 16.63
C TYR A 243 -3.17 -5.87 17.57
N ASN A 244 -2.34 -5.53 18.57
CA ASN A 244 -1.98 -6.51 19.61
C ASN A 244 -3.15 -6.95 20.48
N THR A 245 -4.22 -6.15 20.57
CA THR A 245 -5.44 -6.60 21.27
C THR A 245 -6.26 -7.57 20.42
N LEU A 246 -6.06 -7.58 19.10
CA LEU A 246 -6.86 -8.38 18.17
C LEU A 246 -6.23 -9.73 17.81
N THR A 247 -4.90 -9.86 17.94
CA THR A 247 -4.19 -11.09 17.62
C THR A 247 -3.12 -11.42 18.65
N LYS A 248 -2.88 -12.72 18.83
CA LYS A 248 -1.71 -13.24 19.56
C LYS A 248 -0.47 -13.32 18.68
N ASN A 249 -0.63 -13.14 17.37
CA ASN A 249 0.47 -13.15 16.42
C ASN A 249 1.28 -11.85 16.54
N LYS A 250 2.55 -11.93 16.15
CA LYS A 250 3.46 -10.78 16.19
C LYS A 250 3.04 -9.72 15.16
N VAL A 251 2.76 -8.51 15.64
CA VAL A 251 2.57 -7.31 14.79
C VAL A 251 3.96 -6.75 14.43
N LEU A 252 4.19 -6.53 13.14
CA LEU A 252 5.45 -6.03 12.58
C LEU A 252 5.24 -4.57 12.14
N SER A 253 5.69 -3.62 12.97
CA SER A 253 5.59 -2.19 12.68
C SER A 253 6.90 -1.62 12.14
N THR A 254 6.87 -0.88 11.01
CA THR A 254 8.07 -0.34 10.36
C THR A 254 8.87 0.59 11.27
N LYS A 255 8.21 1.34 12.17
CA LYS A 255 8.91 2.17 13.18
C LYS A 255 9.85 1.39 14.10
N HIS A 256 9.53 0.10 14.35
CA HIS A 256 10.31 -0.76 15.24
C HIS A 256 11.27 -1.69 14.48
N TYR A 257 10.88 -2.12 13.28
CA TYR A 257 11.58 -3.15 12.53
C TYR A 257 12.36 -2.62 11.32
N GLY A 258 12.22 -1.33 10.98
CA GLY A 258 12.71 -0.79 9.71
C GLY A 258 11.95 -1.41 8.53
N ASN A 259 12.62 -1.63 7.40
CA ASN A 259 12.02 -2.34 6.27
C ASN A 259 11.65 -3.77 6.69
N ILE A 260 10.45 -4.22 6.31
CA ILE A 260 9.95 -5.57 6.58
C ILE A 260 9.78 -6.30 5.25
N SER A 261 10.43 -7.44 5.07
CA SER A 261 10.37 -8.20 3.81
C SER A 261 9.94 -9.64 4.03
N PHE A 262 9.03 -10.12 3.19
CA PHE A 262 8.63 -11.53 3.15
C PHE A 262 9.10 -12.15 1.85
N HIS A 263 9.78 -13.29 1.96
CA HIS A 263 10.13 -14.13 0.82
C HIS A 263 9.27 -15.39 0.86
N ILE A 264 8.50 -15.63 -0.20
CA ILE A 264 7.57 -16.75 -0.33
C ILE A 264 8.07 -17.65 -1.45
N ASP A 265 8.44 -18.88 -1.11
CA ASP A 265 9.02 -19.85 -2.04
C ASP A 265 8.05 -20.30 -3.14
N ASP A 266 8.55 -21.09 -4.08
CA ASP A 266 7.75 -21.59 -5.21
C ASP A 266 6.64 -22.57 -4.81
N ASN A 267 6.62 -23.03 -3.55
CA ASN A 267 5.55 -23.84 -2.96
C ASN A 267 4.55 -23.00 -2.16
N GLY A 268 4.71 -21.67 -2.13
CA GLY A 268 3.85 -20.76 -1.39
C GLY A 268 4.16 -20.69 0.10
N LYS A 269 5.29 -21.21 0.59
CA LYS A 269 5.67 -21.11 2.01
C LYS A 269 6.46 -19.83 2.26
N ILE A 270 6.10 -19.10 3.32
CA ILE A 270 6.92 -17.98 3.83
C ILE A 270 8.22 -18.58 4.40
N GLU A 271 9.32 -18.45 3.68
CA GLU A 271 10.64 -18.97 4.10
C GLU A 271 11.34 -18.04 5.07
N HIS A 272 11.27 -16.74 4.79
CA HIS A 272 12.00 -15.74 5.52
C HIS A 272 11.18 -14.47 5.73
N ILE A 273 11.31 -13.92 6.94
CA ILE A 273 10.84 -12.59 7.30
C ILE A 273 12.09 -11.80 7.71
N TYR A 274 12.49 -10.85 6.87
CA TYR A 274 13.64 -9.98 7.14
C TYR A 274 13.16 -8.67 7.74
N VAL A 275 13.86 -8.23 8.77
CA VAL A 275 13.68 -6.93 9.42
C VAL A 275 15.05 -6.30 9.59
N GLU A 276 15.15 -4.98 9.40
CA GLU A 276 16.42 -4.26 9.51
C GLU A 276 16.81 -3.98 10.95
N LYS A 277 15.83 -3.93 11.85
CA LYS A 277 16.02 -3.67 13.28
C LYS A 277 15.50 -4.85 14.11
N ASN A 278 16.27 -5.23 15.12
CA ASN A 278 15.81 -6.19 16.12
C ASN A 278 14.77 -5.52 17.03
N ALA A 279 13.66 -6.22 17.29
CA ALA A 279 12.54 -5.73 18.12
C ALA A 279 12.92 -5.32 19.55
N ASP A 280 14.09 -5.78 20.01
CA ASP A 280 14.44 -5.84 21.43
C ASP A 280 14.97 -4.51 21.98
N SER A 281 14.92 -3.43 21.19
CA SER A 281 15.16 -2.06 21.68
C SER A 281 13.88 -1.44 22.26
N LYS A 282 13.23 -2.13 23.20
CA LYS A 282 12.22 -1.53 24.09
C LYS A 282 12.86 -1.12 25.40
#